data_AF-C1L9T3-F1
#
_entry.id   AF-C1L9T3-F1
#
_cell.length_a   1.000
_cell.length_b   1.000
_cell.length_c   1.000
_cell.angle_alpha   90.00
_cell.angle_beta   90.00
_cell.angle_gamma   90.00
#
_symmetry.space_group_name_H-M   'P 1'
#
loop_
_entity.id
_entity.type
_entity.pdbx_description
1 polymer ?
#
loop_
_entity_poly.entity_id
_entity_poly.type
_entity_poly.pdbx_seq_one_letter_code
_entity_poly.pdbx_strand_id
1 'polypeptide(L)'
;MATTEYRLSLMEQFIRAFIEIDKDNNELIDKQELTKYCQQNQMDMKQIDPWIARFDTDKDGKVSLEEFCRGFGLKVWEVRREKEELKRDKEGKVSTLPLDIQIIAATMSKAKQYNICCKFKELLDKTSRTGDEVRAVANDLKAFLILNMVVYGK
;
A
#
# COMPACT_ATOMS: atom_id res chain seq x y z
N MET A 1 26.80 -5.51 -7.15
CA MET A 1 25.33 -5.64 -7.25
C MET A 1 24.75 -4.29 -6.89
N ALA A 2 24.22 -3.54 -7.86
CA ALA A 2 23.57 -2.27 -7.59
C ALA A 2 22.20 -2.58 -6.98
N THR A 3 22.03 -2.34 -5.69
CA THR A 3 20.74 -2.37 -5.02
C THR A 3 19.94 -1.19 -5.56
N THR A 4 19.07 -1.44 -6.52
CA THR A 4 18.09 -0.44 -6.98
C THR A 4 17.25 -0.03 -5.77
N GLU A 5 17.46 1.18 -5.25
CA GLU A 5 16.60 1.77 -4.24
C GLU A 5 15.23 2.03 -4.89
N TYR A 6 14.29 1.14 -4.63
CA TYR A 6 12.91 1.30 -5.08
C TYR A 6 12.20 2.29 -4.17
N ARG A 7 11.81 3.44 -4.73
CA ARG A 7 11.00 4.45 -4.05
C ARG A 7 9.54 4.03 -4.10
N LEU A 8 8.90 3.95 -2.93
CA LEU A 8 7.45 3.79 -2.81
C LEU A 8 6.74 4.91 -3.59
N SER A 9 5.57 4.62 -4.16
CA SER A 9 4.72 5.69 -4.67
C SER A 9 4.33 6.63 -3.55
N LEU A 10 4.05 7.90 -3.88
CA LEU A 10 3.69 8.90 -2.89
C LEU A 10 2.44 8.47 -2.06
N MET A 11 1.50 7.79 -2.72
CA MET A 11 0.32 7.18 -2.09
C MET A 11 0.70 6.11 -1.06
N GLU A 12 1.56 5.17 -1.42
CA GLU A 12 2.01 4.12 -0.49
C GLU A 12 2.78 4.69 0.71
N GLN A 13 3.56 5.76 0.50
CA GLN A 13 4.27 6.44 1.59
C GLN A 13 3.29 7.05 2.60
N PHE A 14 2.25 7.74 2.11
CA PHE A 14 1.25 8.34 2.99
C PHE A 14 0.41 7.31 3.73
N ILE A 15 -0.01 6.24 3.06
CA ILE A 15 -0.73 5.14 3.71
C ILE A 15 0.13 4.51 4.80
N ARG A 16 1.40 4.21 4.50
CA ARG A 16 2.31 3.61 5.48
C ARG A 16 2.53 4.54 6.67
N ALA A 17 2.74 5.84 6.43
CA ALA A 17 2.88 6.81 7.51
C ALA A 17 1.64 6.83 8.40
N PHE A 18 0.43 6.87 7.82
CA PHE A 18 -0.82 6.83 8.60
C PHE A 18 -0.88 5.58 9.50
N ILE A 19 -0.59 4.40 8.94
CA ILE A 19 -0.61 3.11 9.66
C ILE A 19 0.47 3.04 10.74
N GLU A 20 1.62 3.69 10.52
CA GLU A 20 2.70 3.71 11.51
C GLU A 20 2.40 4.65 12.68
N ILE A 21 1.66 5.72 12.43
CA ILE A 21 1.25 6.70 13.45
C ILE A 21 0.07 6.16 14.26
N ASP A 22 -1.00 5.69 13.61
CA ASP A 22 -2.22 5.10 14.22
C ASP A 22 -1.90 3.75 14.89
N LYS A 23 -1.49 3.77 16.16
CA LYS A 23 -0.97 2.61 16.89
C LYS A 23 -2.08 1.76 17.47
N ASP A 24 -3.14 2.39 17.97
CA ASP A 24 -4.29 1.69 18.52
C ASP A 24 -5.26 1.21 17.43
N ASN A 25 -5.01 1.64 16.18
CA ASN A 25 -5.73 1.23 14.99
C ASN A 25 -7.22 1.65 15.02
N ASN A 26 -7.50 2.81 15.61
CA ASN A 26 -8.83 3.41 15.70
C ASN A 26 -9.19 4.29 14.47
N GLU A 27 -8.29 4.40 13.48
CA GLU A 27 -8.44 5.28 12.30
C GLU A 27 -8.43 6.79 12.60
N LEU A 28 -7.91 7.18 13.74
CA LEU A 28 -7.69 8.55 14.19
C LEU A 28 -6.21 8.69 14.56
N ILE A 29 -5.61 9.81 14.18
CA ILE A 29 -4.28 10.18 14.66
C ILE A 29 -4.47 11.26 15.73
N ASP A 30 -4.18 10.91 16.97
CA ASP A 30 -4.15 11.89 18.05
C ASP A 30 -2.77 12.54 18.21
N LYS A 31 -2.73 13.66 18.96
CA LYS A 31 -1.49 14.39 19.20
C LYS A 31 -0.42 13.54 19.90
N GLN A 32 -0.79 12.62 20.78
CA GLN A 32 0.17 11.76 21.47
C GLN A 32 0.81 10.73 20.53
N GLU A 33 0.00 10.12 19.66
CA GLU A 33 0.47 9.19 18.63
C GLU A 33 1.42 9.87 17.66
N LEU A 34 1.04 11.05 17.15
CA LEU A 34 1.89 11.84 16.26
C LEU A 34 3.18 12.30 16.95
N THR A 35 3.09 12.71 18.22
CA THR A 35 4.27 13.07 19.05
C THR A 35 5.24 11.90 19.17
N LYS A 36 4.75 10.70 19.50
CA LYS A 36 5.58 9.49 19.62
C LYS A 36 6.23 9.16 18.28
N TYR A 37 5.48 9.23 17.18
CA TYR A 37 6.02 8.98 15.85
C TYR A 37 7.13 9.97 15.47
N CYS A 38 6.92 11.27 15.70
CA CYS A 38 7.95 12.29 15.44
C CYS A 38 9.21 12.07 16.28
N GLN A 39 9.08 11.72 17.56
CA GLN A 39 10.22 11.41 18.43
C GLN A 39 11.02 10.20 17.92
N GLN A 40 10.31 9.12 17.55
CA GLN A 40 10.94 7.89 17.04
C GLN A 40 11.70 8.11 15.73
N ASN A 41 11.19 8.99 14.87
CA ASN A 41 11.77 9.28 13.56
C ASN A 41 12.63 10.55 13.53
N GLN A 42 12.97 11.12 14.70
CA GLN A 42 13.79 12.34 14.83
C GLN A 42 13.25 13.53 14.00
N MET A 43 11.92 13.66 13.92
CA MET A 43 11.25 14.76 13.22
C MET A 43 11.10 15.99 14.14
N ASP A 44 10.96 17.16 13.53
CA ASP A 44 10.76 18.41 14.27
C ASP A 44 9.38 18.43 14.95
N MET A 45 9.39 18.42 16.28
CA MET A 45 8.19 18.47 17.12
C MET A 45 7.36 19.73 16.91
N LYS A 46 7.96 20.82 16.40
CA LYS A 46 7.22 22.05 16.08
C LYS A 46 6.28 21.89 14.89
N GLN A 47 6.42 20.82 14.09
CA GLN A 47 5.55 20.54 12.96
C GLN A 47 4.24 19.84 13.37
N ILE A 48 4.13 19.35 14.61
CA ILE A 48 2.96 18.60 15.07
C ILE A 48 1.69 19.47 15.03
N ASP A 49 1.72 20.64 15.68
CA ASP A 49 0.56 21.52 15.77
C ASP A 49 0.14 22.08 14.38
N PRO A 50 1.07 22.55 13.52
CA PRO A 50 0.75 22.93 12.15
C PRO A 50 0.18 21.78 11.32
N TRP A 51 0.67 20.55 11.51
CA TRP A 51 0.18 19.39 10.78
C TRP A 51 -1.26 19.06 11.18
N ILE A 52 -1.57 18.97 12.48
CA ILE A 52 -2.94 18.73 12.96
C ILE A 52 -3.86 19.82 12.43
N ALA A 53 -3.50 21.10 12.63
CA ALA A 53 -4.30 22.24 12.16
C ALA A 53 -4.53 22.27 10.63
N ARG A 54 -3.70 21.58 9.85
CA ARG A 54 -3.85 21.49 8.38
C ARG A 54 -4.89 20.46 7.95
N PHE A 55 -5.03 19.36 8.68
CA PHE A 55 -5.90 18.25 8.30
C PHE A 55 -7.21 18.23 9.11
N ASP A 56 -7.13 18.51 10.41
CA ASP A 56 -8.24 18.60 11.36
C ASP A 56 -9.19 19.75 10.96
N THR A 57 -10.31 19.37 10.34
CA THR A 57 -11.30 20.31 9.80
C THR A 57 -12.51 20.46 10.69
N ASP A 58 -12.86 19.40 11.42
CA ASP A 58 -13.92 19.47 12.43
C ASP A 58 -13.45 20.04 13.79
N LYS A 59 -12.13 20.21 13.95
CA LYS A 59 -11.46 20.81 15.10
C LYS A 59 -11.60 20.00 16.38
N ASP A 60 -11.66 18.68 16.25
CA ASP A 60 -11.71 17.77 17.39
C ASP A 60 -10.33 17.52 18.04
N GLY A 61 -9.26 18.07 17.45
CA GLY A 61 -7.89 17.95 17.90
C GLY A 61 -7.20 16.66 17.48
N LYS A 62 -7.83 15.89 16.59
CA LYS A 62 -7.33 14.65 16.00
C LYS A 62 -7.42 14.76 14.47
N VAL A 63 -6.81 13.80 13.79
CA VAL A 63 -6.93 13.71 12.33
C VAL A 63 -7.49 12.34 11.99
N SER A 64 -8.75 12.31 11.57
CA SER A 64 -9.39 11.08 11.10
C SER A 64 -8.84 10.62 9.75
N LEU A 65 -9.02 9.33 9.45
CA LEU A 65 -8.67 8.78 8.15
C LEU A 65 -9.35 9.53 7.00
N GLU A 66 -10.61 9.91 7.17
CA GLU A 66 -11.38 10.71 6.23
C GLU A 66 -10.72 12.06 5.94
N GLU A 67 -10.26 12.76 6.98
CA GLU A 67 -9.60 14.07 6.85
C GLU A 67 -8.21 13.97 6.24
N PHE A 68 -7.45 12.96 6.64
CA PHE A 68 -6.17 12.61 6.04
C PHE A 68 -6.34 12.35 4.54
N CYS A 69 -7.29 11.49 4.17
CA CYS A 69 -7.58 11.15 2.77
C CYS A 69 -7.99 12.39 1.96
N ARG A 70 -8.88 13.23 2.52
CA ARG A 70 -9.29 14.49 1.87
C ARG A 70 -8.09 15.41 1.63
N GLY A 71 -7.19 15.55 2.60
CA GLY A 71 -6.02 16.43 2.49
C GLY A 71 -5.02 15.99 1.41
N PHE A 72 -4.95 14.68 1.11
CA PHE A 72 -4.06 14.10 0.10
C PHE A 72 -4.76 13.73 -1.22
N GLY A 73 -6.08 13.95 -1.33
CA GLY A 73 -6.86 13.57 -2.52
C GLY A 73 -7.00 12.06 -2.70
N LEU A 74 -6.97 11.31 -1.60
CA LEU A 74 -7.05 9.85 -1.57
C LEU A 74 -8.48 9.38 -1.35
N LYS A 75 -8.80 8.16 -1.77
CA LYS A 75 -10.08 7.55 -1.44
C LYS A 75 -9.93 6.69 -0.19
N VAL A 76 -10.80 6.88 0.79
CA VAL A 76 -10.76 6.19 2.09
C VAL A 76 -10.71 4.67 1.94
N TRP A 77 -11.51 4.11 1.03
CA TRP A 77 -11.56 2.66 0.79
C TRP A 77 -10.25 2.11 0.22
N GLU A 78 -9.47 2.91 -0.52
CA GLU A 78 -8.15 2.51 -1.02
C GLU A 78 -7.17 2.38 0.14
N VAL A 79 -7.19 3.34 1.07
CA VAL A 79 -6.34 3.34 2.26
C VAL A 79 -6.72 2.19 3.20
N ARG A 80 -8.02 1.96 3.45
CA ARG A 80 -8.50 0.83 4.27
C ARG A 80 -8.06 -0.51 3.70
N ARG A 81 -8.24 -0.73 2.38
CA ARG A 81 -7.81 -1.97 1.72
C ARG A 81 -6.31 -2.21 1.88
N GLU A 82 -5.50 -1.17 1.66
CA GLU A 82 -4.04 -1.28 1.83
C GLU A 82 -3.65 -1.55 3.29
N LYS A 83 -4.33 -0.91 4.25
CA LYS A 83 -4.15 -1.14 5.69
C LYS A 83 -4.44 -2.58 6.09
N GLU A 84 -5.54 -3.15 5.59
CA GLU A 84 -5.89 -4.55 5.83
C GLU A 84 -4.87 -5.52 5.22
N GLU A 85 -4.39 -5.23 4.00
CA GLU A 85 -3.34 -6.02 3.35
C GLU A 85 -2.04 -6.00 4.15
N LEU A 86 -1.59 -4.83 4.61
CA LEU A 86 -0.37 -4.69 5.39
C LEU A 86 -0.47 -5.38 6.76
N LYS A 87 -1.65 -5.38 7.40
CA LYS A 87 -1.87 -6.14 8.64
C LYS A 87 -1.78 -7.64 8.42
N ARG A 88 -2.45 -8.15 7.38
CA ARG A 88 -2.38 -9.57 7.02
C ARG A 88 -0.95 -10.03 6.74
N ASP A 89 -0.15 -9.16 6.11
CA ASP A 89 1.27 -9.39 5.88
C ASP A 89 2.07 -9.46 7.20
N LYS A 90 1.83 -8.54 8.14
CA LYS A 90 2.48 -8.54 9.47
C LYS A 90 2.08 -9.73 10.33
N GLU A 91 0.83 -10.18 10.24
CA GLU A 91 0.28 -11.32 11.00
C GLU A 91 0.74 -12.69 10.45
N GLY A 92 1.57 -12.72 9.41
CA GLY A 92 2.13 -13.96 8.87
C GLY A 92 1.12 -14.84 8.14
N LYS A 93 -0.09 -14.34 7.86
CA LYS A 93 -1.14 -15.00 7.06
C LYS A 93 -0.87 -14.86 5.55
N VAL A 94 0.40 -15.05 5.16
CA VAL A 94 0.86 -14.86 3.78
C VAL A 94 1.20 -16.22 3.19
N SER A 95 0.45 -16.61 2.17
CA SER A 95 0.74 -17.79 1.38
C SER A 95 2.12 -17.65 0.71
N THR A 96 2.93 -18.71 0.78
CA THR A 96 4.25 -18.73 0.15
C THR A 96 4.11 -18.73 -1.38
N LEU A 97 5.05 -18.05 -2.04
CA LEU A 97 5.13 -18.07 -3.50
C LEU A 97 5.44 -19.49 -4.00
N PRO A 98 4.94 -19.86 -5.19
CA PRO A 98 5.38 -21.09 -5.85
C PRO A 98 6.90 -21.13 -6.07
N LEU A 99 7.52 -22.30 -5.89
CA LEU A 99 8.98 -22.50 -5.90
C LEU A 99 9.66 -22.14 -7.24
N ASP A 100 8.91 -22.17 -8.33
CA ASP A 100 9.31 -21.87 -9.70
C ASP A 100 9.15 -20.39 -10.08
N ILE A 101 8.80 -19.52 -9.12
CA ILE A 101 8.71 -18.08 -9.33
C ILE A 101 9.67 -17.36 -8.38
N GLN A 102 10.54 -16.55 -8.97
CA GLN A 102 11.44 -15.66 -8.23
C GLN A 102 11.05 -14.20 -8.45
N ILE A 103 10.81 -13.47 -7.35
CA ILE A 103 10.62 -12.03 -7.39
C ILE A 103 11.98 -11.35 -7.49
N ILE A 104 12.21 -10.67 -8.62
CA ILE A 104 13.43 -9.88 -8.85
C ILE A 104 13.32 -8.47 -8.24
N ALA A 105 12.10 -7.92 -8.17
CA ALA A 105 11.78 -6.63 -7.57
C ALA A 105 10.27 -6.52 -7.33
N ALA A 106 9.86 -5.95 -6.20
CA ALA A 106 8.47 -5.62 -5.91
C ALA A 106 8.37 -4.54 -4.84
N THR A 107 7.45 -3.58 -5.02
CA THR A 107 7.08 -2.57 -4.01
C THR A 107 5.80 -2.94 -3.25
N MET A 108 5.01 -3.87 -3.82
CA MET A 108 3.73 -4.31 -3.31
C MET A 108 3.84 -5.35 -2.17
N SER A 109 2.77 -5.49 -1.38
CA SER A 109 2.63 -6.48 -0.31
C SER A 109 2.90 -7.92 -0.78
N LYS A 110 3.33 -8.81 0.13
CA LYS A 110 3.57 -10.22 -0.22
C LYS A 110 2.28 -10.91 -0.67
N ALA A 111 1.14 -10.52 -0.09
CA ALA A 111 -0.17 -10.93 -0.56
C ALA A 111 -0.44 -10.56 -2.04
N LYS A 112 -0.12 -9.32 -2.44
CA LYS A 112 -0.24 -8.90 -3.83
C LYS A 112 0.71 -9.68 -4.74
N GLN A 113 1.97 -9.86 -4.33
CA GLN A 113 2.92 -10.70 -5.05
C GLN A 113 2.36 -12.11 -5.28
N TYR A 114 1.83 -12.75 -4.23
CA TYR A 114 1.20 -14.06 -4.32
C TYR A 114 0.04 -14.08 -5.32
N ASN A 115 -0.90 -13.14 -5.21
CA ASN A 115 -2.06 -13.08 -6.10
C ASN A 115 -1.66 -12.88 -7.57
N ILE A 116 -0.68 -12.01 -7.86
CA ILE A 116 -0.15 -11.84 -9.22
C ILE A 116 0.49 -13.13 -9.70
N CYS A 117 1.38 -13.72 -8.91
CA CYS A 117 2.14 -14.89 -9.32
C CYS A 117 1.21 -16.09 -9.56
N CYS A 118 0.23 -16.32 -8.71
CA CYS A 118 -0.81 -17.31 -8.92
C CYS A 118 -1.62 -17.01 -10.18
N LYS A 119 -2.01 -15.74 -10.41
CA LYS A 119 -2.75 -15.38 -11.63
C LYS A 119 -1.92 -15.58 -12.90
N PHE A 120 -0.65 -15.22 -12.86
CA PHE A 120 0.28 -15.42 -13.96
C PHE A 120 0.44 -16.89 -14.29
N LYS A 121 0.59 -17.76 -13.29
CA LYS A 121 0.59 -19.22 -13.49
C LYS A 121 -0.69 -19.73 -14.11
N GLU A 122 -1.84 -19.32 -13.57
CA GLU A 122 -3.14 -19.72 -14.10
C GLU A 122 -3.27 -19.37 -15.60
N LEU A 123 -2.80 -18.19 -16.01
CA LEU A 123 -2.80 -17.76 -17.40
C LEU A 123 -1.79 -18.54 -18.27
N LEU A 124 -0.61 -18.84 -17.73
CA LEU A 124 0.40 -19.66 -18.41
C LEU A 124 -0.04 -21.12 -18.58
N ASP A 125 -0.68 -21.71 -17.58
CA ASP A 125 -1.14 -23.11 -17.63
C ASP A 125 -2.31 -23.29 -18.62
N LYS A 126 -3.05 -22.21 -18.90
CA LYS A 126 -4.11 -22.17 -19.92
C LYS A 126 -3.59 -22.02 -21.35
N THR A 127 -2.29 -21.80 -21.54
CA THR A 127 -1.68 -21.59 -22.86
C THR A 127 -0.69 -22.70 -23.21
N SER A 128 -0.61 -23.07 -24.48
CA SER A 128 0.25 -24.12 -25.03
C SER A 128 1.72 -23.66 -25.22
N ARG A 129 2.07 -22.47 -24.67
CA ARG A 129 3.39 -21.83 -24.73
C ARG A 129 3.88 -21.48 -26.16
N THR A 130 2.97 -21.12 -27.06
CA THR A 130 3.30 -20.58 -28.39
C THR A 130 3.47 -19.05 -28.33
N GLY A 131 4.22 -18.45 -29.26
CA GLY A 131 4.62 -17.03 -29.20
C GLY A 131 3.46 -16.02 -29.19
N ASP A 132 2.37 -16.29 -29.92
CA ASP A 132 1.19 -15.41 -29.96
C ASP A 132 0.36 -15.48 -28.68
N GLU A 133 0.33 -16.64 -28.02
CA GLU A 133 -0.39 -16.86 -26.77
C GLU A 133 0.28 -16.16 -25.57
N VAL A 134 1.61 -16.06 -25.56
CA VAL A 134 2.35 -15.31 -24.52
C VAL A 134 1.95 -13.83 -24.52
N ARG A 135 1.62 -13.26 -25.69
CA ARG A 135 1.15 -11.88 -25.79
C ARG A 135 -0.26 -11.72 -25.20
N ALA A 136 -1.12 -12.73 -25.36
CA ALA A 136 -2.44 -12.76 -24.75
C ALA A 136 -2.33 -12.82 -23.21
N VAL A 137 -1.45 -13.67 -22.67
CA VAL A 137 -1.15 -13.73 -21.23
C VAL A 137 -0.72 -12.37 -20.68
N ALA A 138 0.15 -11.65 -21.40
CA ALA A 138 0.58 -10.31 -20.99
C ALA A 138 -0.58 -9.30 -20.95
N ASN A 139 -1.49 -9.35 -21.93
CA ASN A 139 -2.68 -8.49 -21.97
C ASN A 139 -3.65 -8.79 -20.83
N ASP A 140 -3.92 -10.07 -20.56
CA ASP A 140 -4.83 -10.49 -19.50
C ASP A 140 -4.27 -10.19 -18.12
N LEU A 141 -2.96 -10.39 -17.94
CA LEU A 141 -2.27 -9.98 -16.72
C LEU A 141 -2.35 -8.47 -16.54
N LYS A 142 -2.13 -7.68 -17.60
CA LYS A 142 -2.26 -6.23 -17.55
C LYS A 142 -3.68 -5.81 -17.16
N ALA A 143 -4.72 -6.41 -17.73
CA ALA A 143 -6.10 -6.14 -17.37
C ALA A 143 -6.39 -6.48 -15.89
N PHE A 144 -5.90 -7.62 -15.41
CA PHE A 144 -6.01 -8.02 -14.02
C PHE A 144 -5.34 -6.99 -13.08
N LEU A 145 -4.13 -6.54 -13.41
CA LEU A 145 -3.40 -5.54 -12.62
C LEU A 145 -4.11 -4.17 -12.63
N ILE A 146 -4.67 -3.76 -13.76
CA ILE A 146 -5.46 -2.53 -13.84
C ILE A 146 -6.70 -2.63 -12.95
N LEU A 147 -7.41 -3.77 -12.99
CA LEU A 147 -8.63 -3.94 -12.23
C LEU A 147 -8.39 -4.11 -10.71
N ASN A 148 -7.27 -4.72 -10.33
CA ASN A 148 -7.02 -5.16 -8.94
C ASN A 148 -5.86 -4.43 -8.23
N MET A 149 -5.00 -3.68 -8.95
CA MET A 149 -3.77 -3.12 -8.37
C MET A 149 -3.51 -1.65 -8.69
N VAL A 150 -3.89 -1.17 -9.87
CA VAL A 150 -3.72 0.24 -10.26
C VAL A 150 -5.09 0.89 -10.29
N VAL A 151 -5.48 1.52 -9.19
CA VAL A 151 -6.70 2.34 -9.23
C VAL A 151 -6.37 3.61 -10.00
N TYR A 152 -6.78 3.64 -11.26
CA TYR A 152 -6.70 4.85 -12.08
C TYR A 152 -7.44 5.98 -11.38
N GLY A 153 -6.69 7.04 -11.07
CA GLY A 153 -7.25 8.39 -11.06
C GLY A 153 -7.89 8.64 -12.41
N LYS A 154 -9.20 8.84 -12.41
CA LYS A 154 -9.83 9.74 -13.37
C LYS A 154 -9.86 11.11 -12.72
#